data_AF-A0A974YIQ1-F1
#
_entry.id   AF-A0A974YIQ1-F1
#
_cell.length_a   1.000
_cell.length_b   1.000
_cell.length_c   1.000
_cell.angle_alpha   90.00
_cell.angle_beta   90.00
_cell.angle_gamma   90.00
#
_symmetry.space_group_name_H-M   'P 1'
#
loop_
_entity.id
_entity.type
_entity.pdbx_description
1 polymer ?
#
loop_
_entity_poly.entity_id
_entity_poly.type
_entity_poly.pdbx_seq_one_letter_code
_entity_poly.pdbx_strand_id
1 'polypeptide(L)'
;MHHETSPGRADGEAMPSATSTTKIVIKPVHLDKRGQNYSVSLEAKTLIAKTRNPTADACRRLIALGLSGRLEVWDDERAFPRMIIPDISKAAKLTVAESATQSPRIVPYQPFHSSVFATEAAI
;
A
#
# COMPACT_ATOMS: atom_id res chain seq x y z
N MET A 1 -18.67 37.14 4.57
CA MET A 1 -18.93 36.05 3.61
C MET A 1 -19.25 34.81 4.41
N HIS A 2 -20.53 34.47 4.53
CA HIS A 2 -20.99 33.28 5.24
C HIS A 2 -20.91 32.10 4.28
N HIS A 3 -20.13 31.06 4.62
CA HIS A 3 -20.16 29.80 3.90
C HIS A 3 -21.29 28.97 4.48
N GLU A 4 -22.41 28.91 3.77
CA GLU A 4 -23.53 28.04 4.09
C GLU A 4 -23.13 26.58 3.84
N THR A 5 -23.21 25.77 4.89
CA THR A 5 -23.10 24.32 4.80
C THR A 5 -24.36 23.79 4.14
N SER A 6 -24.21 23.11 2.99
CA SER A 6 -25.30 22.43 2.30
C SER A 6 -25.94 21.38 3.23
N PRO A 7 -27.27 21.38 3.44
CA PRO A 7 -27.92 20.37 4.25
C PRO A 7 -27.91 19.04 3.50
N GLY A 8 -27.41 17.99 4.15
CA GLY A 8 -27.44 16.62 3.64
C GLY A 8 -28.86 16.17 3.26
N ARG A 9 -28.96 15.11 2.44
CA ARG A 9 -30.23 14.56 1.97
C ARG A 9 -31.19 14.23 3.13
N ALA A 10 -32.48 14.44 2.86
CA ALA A 10 -33.58 14.38 3.81
C ALA A 10 -33.93 12.96 4.30
N ASP A 11 -33.29 11.92 3.78
CA ASP A 11 -33.57 10.52 4.11
C ASP A 11 -32.86 10.02 5.37
N GLY A 12 -31.95 10.81 5.95
CA GLY A 12 -31.31 10.47 7.23
C GLY A 12 -30.49 9.18 7.17
N GLU A 13 -30.24 8.64 5.97
CA GLU A 13 -29.35 7.51 5.80
C GLU A 13 -27.94 8.04 6.06
N ALA A 14 -27.36 7.61 7.18
CA ALA A 14 -25.99 7.92 7.51
C ALA A 14 -25.13 7.59 6.28
N MET A 15 -24.44 8.60 5.74
CA MET A 15 -23.32 8.39 4.80
C MET A 15 -22.52 7.17 5.30
N PRO A 16 -22.26 6.16 4.44
CA PRO A 16 -21.67 4.92 4.89
C PRO A 16 -20.46 5.21 5.76
N SER A 17 -20.57 4.69 6.99
CA SER A 17 -19.68 4.82 8.14
C SER A 17 -18.22 5.00 7.76
N ALA A 18 -17.55 5.95 8.41
CA ALA A 18 -16.16 6.34 8.25
C ALA A 18 -15.27 5.22 7.67
N THR A 19 -14.80 5.40 6.43
CA THR A 19 -13.85 4.48 5.79
C THR A 19 -12.71 4.19 6.77
N SER A 20 -12.61 2.94 7.25
CA SER A 20 -11.61 2.54 8.23
C SER A 20 -10.23 2.95 7.73
N THR A 21 -9.50 3.70 8.56
CA THR A 21 -8.16 4.19 8.22
C THR A 21 -7.12 3.32 8.92
N THR A 22 -6.34 2.60 8.13
CA THR A 22 -5.22 1.78 8.62
C THR A 22 -3.93 2.59 8.59
N LYS A 23 -3.12 2.49 9.64
CA LYS A 23 -1.80 3.15 9.73
C LYS A 23 -0.68 2.12 9.68
N ILE A 24 0.23 2.27 8.72
CA ILE A 24 1.49 1.52 8.68
C ILE A 24 2.68 2.45 8.89
N VAL A 25 3.77 1.91 9.41
CA VAL A 25 5.06 2.58 9.53
C VAL A 25 6.07 1.88 8.64
N ILE A 26 6.81 2.65 7.84
CA ILE A 26 7.92 2.17 7.02
C ILE A 26 9.25 2.63 7.62
N LYS A 27 10.25 1.75 7.60
CA LYS A 27 11.61 2.09 8.04
C LYS A 27 12.64 1.60 7.03
N PRO A 28 13.64 2.39 6.63
CA PRO A 28 14.72 1.91 5.80
C PRO A 28 15.52 0.84 6.56
N VAL A 29 15.77 -0.31 5.93
CA VAL A 29 16.51 -1.42 6.56
C VAL A 29 17.84 -1.72 5.87
N HIS A 30 17.93 -1.54 4.56
CA HIS A 30 19.12 -1.87 3.79
C HIS A 30 19.12 -1.18 2.43
N LEU A 31 20.26 -0.57 2.07
CA LEU A 31 20.49 -0.02 0.74
C LEU A 31 21.32 -1.03 -0.07
N ASP A 32 20.79 -1.50 -1.19
CA ASP A 32 21.51 -2.38 -2.11
C ASP A 32 21.71 -1.74 -3.50
N LYS A 33 22.36 -2.46 -4.42
CA LYS A 33 22.64 -1.99 -5.79
C LYS A 33 21.38 -1.61 -6.59
N ARG A 34 20.21 -2.08 -6.18
CA ARG A 34 18.91 -1.81 -6.81
C ARG A 34 18.09 -0.76 -6.06
N GLY A 35 18.55 -0.30 -4.89
CA GLY A 35 17.96 0.81 -4.15
C GLY A 35 17.63 0.48 -2.70
N GLN A 36 16.81 1.35 -2.10
CA GLN A 36 16.45 1.28 -0.69
C GLN A 36 15.41 0.19 -0.43
N ASN A 37 15.67 -0.68 0.54
CA ASN A 37 14.69 -1.59 1.09
C ASN A 37 14.12 -1.05 2.40
N TYR A 38 12.86 -1.39 2.65
CA TYR A 38 12.10 -0.98 3.81
C TYR A 38 11.51 -2.20 4.53
N SER A 39 11.39 -2.10 5.85
CA SER A 39 10.44 -2.90 6.63
C SER A 39 9.12 -2.15 6.74
N VAL A 40 8.02 -2.89 6.86
CA VAL A 40 6.68 -2.37 7.09
C VAL A 40 6.13 -2.96 8.37
N SER A 41 5.59 -2.11 9.25
CA SER A 41 4.94 -2.52 10.50
C SER A 41 3.52 -1.97 10.60
N LEU A 42 2.64 -2.75 11.22
CA LEU A 42 1.27 -2.38 11.62
C LEU A 42 1.19 -2.60 13.13
N GLU A 43 0.77 -1.58 13.89
CA GLU A 43 0.65 -1.67 15.36
C GLU A 43 1.93 -2.22 16.04
N ALA A 44 3.09 -1.71 15.64
CA ALA A 44 4.42 -2.16 16.06
C ALA A 44 4.81 -3.61 15.70
N LYS A 45 3.93 -4.38 15.04
CA LYS A 45 4.25 -5.72 14.53
C LYS A 45 4.74 -5.64 13.09
N THR A 46 5.86 -6.28 12.78
CA THR A 46 6.39 -6.33 11.42
C THR A 46 5.48 -7.16 10.51
N LEU A 47 4.92 -6.51 9.48
CA LEU A 47 4.15 -7.16 8.41
C LEU A 47 5.05 -7.68 7.30
N ILE A 48 6.06 -6.89 6.92
CA ILE A 48 7.01 -7.19 5.84
C ILE A 48 8.41 -6.80 6.33
N ALA A 49 9.32 -7.75 6.39
CA ALA A 49 10.68 -7.50 6.89
C ALA A 49 11.56 -6.73 5.89
N LYS A 50 11.37 -6.97 4.59
CA LYS A 50 12.18 -6.37 3.52
C LYS A 50 11.41 -6.28 2.21
N THR A 51 11.27 -5.06 1.68
CA THR A 51 10.68 -4.81 0.36
C THR A 51 11.20 -3.49 -0.23
N ARG A 52 11.24 -3.41 -1.57
CA ARG A 52 11.46 -2.15 -2.31
C ARG A 52 10.17 -1.39 -2.62
N ASN A 53 9.02 -2.03 -2.47
CA ASN A 53 7.69 -1.48 -2.79
C ASN A 53 6.78 -1.47 -1.55
N PRO A 54 7.17 -0.78 -0.46
CA PRO A 54 6.56 -0.95 0.85
C PRO A 54 5.05 -0.72 0.83
N THR A 55 4.55 0.28 0.10
CA THR A 55 3.12 0.60 0.09
C THR A 55 2.29 -0.43 -0.68
N ALA A 56 2.70 -0.79 -1.91
CA ALA A 56 1.94 -1.73 -2.72
C ALA A 56 1.91 -3.13 -2.09
N ASP A 57 3.06 -3.57 -1.55
CA ASP A 57 3.14 -4.84 -0.82
C ASP A 57 2.36 -4.81 0.49
N ALA A 58 2.39 -3.69 1.22
CA ALA A 58 1.57 -3.52 2.42
C ALA A 58 0.07 -3.63 2.08
N CYS A 59 -0.42 -2.93 1.04
CA CYS A 59 -1.82 -3.03 0.64
C CYS A 59 -2.24 -4.48 0.37
N ARG A 60 -1.40 -5.27 -0.33
CA ARG A 60 -1.66 -6.70 -0.55
C ARG A 60 -1.69 -7.49 0.76
N ARG A 61 -0.74 -7.23 1.67
CA ARG A 61 -0.70 -7.92 2.98
C ARG A 61 -1.89 -7.56 3.86
N LEU A 62 -2.33 -6.31 3.84
CA LEU A 62 -3.49 -5.81 4.58
C LEU A 62 -4.78 -6.45 4.08
N ILE A 63 -4.99 -6.58 2.76
CA ILE A 63 -6.13 -7.32 2.21
C ILE A 63 -6.13 -8.77 2.66
N ALA A 64 -4.95 -9.43 2.67
CA ALA A 64 -4.84 -10.80 3.15
C ALA A 64 -5.18 -10.95 4.65
N LEU A 65 -5.12 -9.85 5.42
CA LEU A 65 -5.56 -9.78 6.82
C LEU A 65 -7.04 -9.34 6.95
N GLY A 66 -7.76 -9.18 5.85
CA GLY A 66 -9.17 -8.75 5.84
C GLY A 66 -9.36 -7.24 6.00
N LEU A 67 -8.29 -6.44 5.90
CA LEU A 67 -8.36 -4.98 6.07
C LEU A 67 -8.66 -4.29 4.74
N SER A 68 -9.49 -3.25 4.79
CA SER A 68 -9.90 -2.43 3.65
C SER A 68 -10.03 -0.96 4.05
N GLY A 69 -10.40 -0.11 3.10
CA GLY A 69 -10.55 1.33 3.32
C GLY A 69 -9.28 2.12 3.05
N ARG A 70 -9.06 3.17 3.83
CA ARG A 70 -7.97 4.14 3.63
C ARG A 70 -6.70 3.65 4.32
N LEU A 71 -5.55 3.90 3.71
CA LEU A 71 -4.24 3.63 4.32
C LEU A 71 -3.45 4.93 4.46
N GLU A 72 -2.85 5.11 5.61
CA GLU A 72 -1.82 6.12 5.86
C GLU A 72 -0.47 5.44 6.04
N VAL A 73 0.52 5.94 5.30
CA VAL A 73 1.90 5.48 5.34
C VAL A 73 2.73 6.51 6.08
N TRP A 74 3.36 6.08 7.17
CA TRP A 74 4.14 6.91 8.06
C TRP A 74 5.61 6.49 8.08
N ASP A 75 6.47 7.40 8.51
CA ASP A 75 7.80 7.10 9.03
C ASP A 75 7.86 7.51 10.52
N ASP A 76 9.02 7.35 11.13
CA ASP A 76 9.25 7.73 12.54
C ASP A 76 9.69 9.20 12.71
N GLU A 77 9.81 9.97 11.64
CA GLU A 77 10.42 11.30 11.66
C GLU A 77 9.38 12.44 11.62
N ARG A 78 8.29 12.24 10.88
CA ARG A 78 7.35 13.30 10.53
C ARG A 78 6.07 13.23 11.36
N ALA A 79 5.53 14.40 11.69
CA ALA A 79 4.23 14.52 12.37
C ALA A 79 3.01 14.30 11.45
N PHE A 80 3.23 14.02 10.17
CA PHE A 80 2.18 13.83 9.16
C PHE A 80 2.50 12.62 8.27
N PRO A 81 1.48 11.95 7.68
CA PRO A 81 1.71 10.79 6.83
C PRO A 81 2.50 11.19 5.58
N ARG A 82 3.47 10.34 5.20
CA ARG A 82 4.22 10.48 3.94
C ARG A 82 3.32 10.32 2.73
N MET A 83 2.34 9.44 2.83
CA MET A 83 1.45 9.10 1.74
C MET A 83 0.11 8.63 2.28
N ILE A 84 -0.96 8.99 1.56
CA ILE A 84 -2.31 8.55 1.83
C ILE A 84 -2.81 7.80 0.61
N ILE A 85 -3.29 6.58 0.83
CA ILE A 85 -3.94 5.76 -0.18
C ILE A 85 -5.44 5.73 0.16
N PRO A 86 -6.31 6.29 -0.70
CA PRO A 86 -7.75 6.35 -0.40
C PRO A 86 -8.42 4.98 -0.30
N ASP A 87 -7.90 3.99 -1.02
CA ASP A 87 -8.49 2.66 -1.15
C ASP A 87 -7.40 1.58 -1.28
N ILE A 88 -7.23 0.81 -0.20
CA ILE A 88 -6.28 -0.31 -0.10
C ILE A 88 -6.54 -1.34 -1.22
N SER A 89 -7.81 -1.66 -1.50
CA SER A 89 -8.22 -2.67 -2.47
C SER A 89 -7.83 -2.30 -3.89
N LYS A 90 -7.96 -1.02 -4.25
CA LYS A 90 -7.51 -0.52 -5.57
C LYS A 90 -5.99 -0.51 -5.66
N ALA A 91 -5.31 -0.01 -4.62
CA ALA A 91 -3.85 0.10 -4.63
C ALA A 91 -3.14 -1.26 -4.65
N ALA A 92 -3.71 -2.30 -4.01
CA ALA A 92 -3.12 -3.64 -4.00
C ALA A 92 -3.01 -4.28 -5.39
N LYS A 93 -3.84 -3.85 -6.35
CA LYS A 93 -3.83 -4.29 -7.74
C LYS A 93 -2.72 -3.65 -8.57
N LEU A 94 -1.96 -2.71 -7.99
CA LEU A 94 -0.92 -1.96 -8.66
C LEU A 94 0.45 -2.27 -8.07
N THR A 95 1.50 -1.98 -8.83
CA THR A 95 2.88 -2.02 -8.39
C THR A 95 3.71 -1.00 -9.14
N VAL A 96 4.91 -0.72 -8.64
CA VAL A 96 5.92 0.05 -9.36
C VAL A 96 6.74 -0.93 -10.22
N ALA A 97 6.87 -0.62 -11.50
CA ALA A 97 7.84 -1.26 -12.38
C ALA A 97 8.99 -0.28 -12.65
N GLU A 98 10.20 -0.72 -12.34
CA GLU A 98 11.46 0.01 -12.51
C GLU A 98 12.45 -0.86 -13.27
N SER A 99 13.14 -0.26 -14.25
CA SER A 99 14.21 -0.92 -14.99
C SER A 99 15.33 0.09 -15.29
N ALA A 100 16.49 -0.40 -15.72
CA ALA A 100 17.62 0.47 -16.07
C ALA A 100 17.33 1.41 -17.27
N THR A 101 16.39 1.03 -18.13
CA THR A 101 16.10 1.72 -19.40
C THR A 101 14.78 2.49 -19.38
N GLN A 102 13.98 2.35 -18.32
CA GLN A 102 12.67 2.97 -18.22
C GLN A 102 12.47 3.58 -16.84
N SER A 103 11.98 4.82 -16.81
CA SER A 103 11.60 5.51 -15.58
C SER A 103 10.55 4.70 -14.78
N PRO A 104 10.50 4.89 -13.45
CA PRO A 104 9.49 4.26 -12.61
C PRO A 104 8.07 4.53 -13.12
N ARG A 105 7.26 3.48 -13.24
CA ARG A 105 5.85 3.60 -13.63
C ARG A 105 4.94 2.73 -12.76
N ILE A 106 3.72 3.19 -12.56
CA ILE A 106 2.67 2.40 -11.92
C ILE A 106 2.05 1.48 -12.96
N VAL A 107 2.03 0.17 -12.68
CA VAL A 107 1.49 -0.87 -13.55
C VAL A 107 0.60 -1.83 -12.76
N PRO A 108 -0.27 -2.61 -13.42
CA PRO A 108 -0.97 -3.71 -12.77
C PRO A 108 0.01 -4.71 -12.15
N TYR A 109 -0.28 -5.15 -10.93
CA TYR A 109 0.46 -6.22 -10.26
C TYR A 109 0.12 -7.57 -10.88
N GLN A 110 1.14 -8.32 -11.24
CA GLN A 110 1.03 -9.71 -11.68
C GLN A 110 1.70 -10.59 -10.63
N PRO A 111 0.96 -11.49 -9.96
CA PRO A 111 1.54 -12.43 -9.02
C PRO A 111 2.59 -13.31 -9.72
N PHE A 112 3.67 -13.62 -9.01
CA PHE A 112 4.59 -14.63 -9.48
C PHE A 112 3.94 -16.02 -9.37
N HIS A 113 3.76 -16.69 -10.50
CA HIS A 113 3.27 -18.07 -10.55
C HIS A 113 4.47 -19.03 -10.73
N SER A 114 4.90 -19.67 -9.64
CA SER A 114 6.06 -20.58 -9.64
C SER A 114 5.89 -21.80 -10.53
N SER A 115 4.64 -22.23 -10.78
CA SER A 115 4.32 -23.37 -11.64
C SER A 115 4.74 -23.20 -13.11
N VAL A 116 4.99 -21.97 -13.56
CA VAL A 116 5.41 -21.66 -14.94
C VAL A 116 6.86 -22.07 -15.20
N PHE A 117 7.68 -22.22 -14.15
CA PHE A 117 9.11 -22.53 -14.26
C PHE A 117 9.47 -23.97 -13.83
N ALA A 118 8.48 -24.79 -13.47
CA ALA A 118 8.69 -26.17 -13.03
C ALA A 118 9.01 -27.16 -14.18
N THR A 119 8.93 -26.73 -15.44
CA THR A 119 9.06 -27.63 -16.61
C THR A 119 10.50 -27.79 -17.13
N GLU A 120 11.46 -27.00 -16.67
CA GLU A 120 12.82 -26.98 -17.27
C GLU A 120 13.92 -27.56 -16.36
N ALA A 121 13.56 -28.21 -15.25
CA ALA A 121 14.51 -28.84 -14.32
C ALA A 121 14.54 -30.38 -14.41
N ALA A 122 13.98 -30.97 -15.47
CA ALA A 122 13.92 -32.41 -15.68
C ALA A 122 14.50 -32.80 -17.05
N ILE A 123 15.81 -32.59 -17.25
CA ILE A 123 16.64 -33.29 -18.26
C ILE A 123 18.02 -33.54 -17.65
#